data_AF-A0A8I1SGB0-F1
#
_entry.id   AF-A0A8I1SGB0-F1
#
_cell.length_a   1.000
_cell.length_b   1.000
_cell.length_c   1.000
_cell.angle_alpha   90.00
_cell.angle_beta   90.00
_cell.angle_gamma   90.00
#
_symmetry.space_group_name_H-M   'P 1'
#
loop_
_entity.id
_entity.type
_entity.pdbx_description
1 polymer ?
#
loop_
_entity_poly.entity_id
_entity_poly.type
_entity_poly.pdbx_seq_one_letter_code
_entity_poly.pdbx_strand_id
1 'polypeptide(L)'
;MGAASRTLHPDFGPSYGEAPVPYGIPITIAPAGTKRVPVRFDYDAESDRIAYPLTAATLIEGGSNSDGDRHAIVVTADTCELFETYDSRQTATGWTAGSGAHWSLASDVLRPAGWTSADAAGLPILPGLLRWSEVKAGAVHHAIRFTTSRTAAAYVWPARHQAGSGSVASYPPMGARFRLKASFALPGFSSSAQVILRAMQTYGLILADNGSPWFFQGDADPGWPPSLIAELKKIPANAFEAVDTSSLMMSADSGRSR
;
A
#
# COMPACT_ATOMS: atom_id res chain seq x y z
N MET A 1 -3.88 3.19 17.91
CA MET A 1 -3.73 1.93 17.15
C MET A 1 -3.95 0.64 17.96
N GLY A 2 -4.04 0.66 19.31
CA GLY A 2 -4.41 -0.55 20.09
C GLY A 2 -3.36 -1.66 20.12
N ALA A 3 -2.06 -1.33 20.04
CA ALA A 3 -0.98 -2.31 19.91
C ALA A 3 -0.88 -3.32 21.06
N ALA A 4 -1.32 -2.94 22.27
CA ALA A 4 -1.21 -3.78 23.47
C ALA A 4 -2.11 -5.03 23.44
N SER A 5 -3.17 -5.03 22.62
CA SER A 5 -4.18 -6.10 22.61
C SER A 5 -4.49 -6.64 21.20
N ARG A 6 -3.70 -6.24 20.20
CA ARG A 6 -3.93 -6.62 18.79
C ARG A 6 -2.77 -7.43 18.24
N THR A 7 -3.08 -8.22 17.23
CA THR A 7 -2.11 -8.83 16.32
C THR A 7 -2.16 -8.14 14.96
N LEU A 8 -1.16 -8.38 14.13
CA LEU A 8 -1.21 -8.01 12.72
C LEU A 8 -2.34 -8.75 12.00
N HIS A 9 -2.85 -8.13 10.95
CA HIS A 9 -3.82 -8.72 10.04
C HIS A 9 -3.28 -8.62 8.60
N PRO A 10 -2.95 -9.74 7.94
CA PRO A 10 -2.62 -9.73 6.52
C PRO A 10 -3.88 -9.45 5.71
N ASP A 11 -3.92 -8.33 5.00
CA ASP A 11 -5.04 -7.92 4.15
C ASP A 11 -4.83 -8.39 2.71
N PHE A 12 -4.56 -9.69 2.58
CA PHE A 12 -4.30 -10.39 1.32
C PHE A 12 -4.42 -11.91 1.51
N GLY A 13 -4.55 -12.61 0.38
CA GLY A 13 -4.66 -14.06 0.33
C GLY A 13 -6.05 -14.55 -0.10
N PRO A 14 -6.40 -15.82 0.16
CA PRO A 14 -7.69 -16.36 -0.27
C PRO A 14 -8.87 -15.57 0.31
N SER A 15 -9.88 -15.28 -0.52
CA SER A 15 -11.09 -14.56 -0.10
C SER A 15 -12.12 -15.42 0.64
N TYR A 16 -11.89 -16.74 0.69
CA TYR A 16 -12.81 -17.72 1.32
C TYR A 16 -14.28 -17.63 0.83
N GLY A 17 -14.50 -17.08 -0.37
CA GLY A 17 -15.82 -16.89 -0.96
C GLY A 17 -16.49 -15.55 -0.63
N GLU A 18 -15.86 -14.68 0.16
CA GLU A 18 -16.39 -13.34 0.48
C GLU A 18 -16.28 -12.37 -0.71
N ALA A 19 -15.30 -12.58 -1.60
CA ALA A 19 -15.11 -11.80 -2.83
C ALA A 19 -14.83 -12.72 -4.03
N PRO A 20 -15.19 -12.31 -5.26
CA PRO A 20 -14.97 -13.09 -6.48
C PRO A 20 -13.48 -13.21 -6.88
N VAL A 21 -12.61 -12.42 -6.24
CA VAL A 21 -11.16 -12.41 -6.42
C VAL A 21 -10.48 -12.56 -5.05
N PRO A 22 -9.20 -12.96 -4.99
CA PRO A 22 -8.45 -12.98 -3.73
C PRO A 22 -8.42 -11.60 -3.03
N TYR A 23 -8.22 -11.61 -1.71
CA TYR A 23 -7.88 -10.40 -0.97
C TYR A 23 -6.51 -9.86 -1.39
N GLY A 24 -6.32 -8.56 -1.20
CA GLY A 24 -5.14 -7.81 -1.63
C GLY A 24 -5.44 -6.91 -2.83
N ILE A 25 -4.46 -6.12 -3.24
CA ILE A 25 -4.63 -5.16 -4.34
C ILE A 25 -4.03 -5.77 -5.62
N PRO A 26 -4.82 -5.96 -6.69
CA PRO A 26 -4.31 -6.55 -7.91
C PRO A 26 -3.42 -5.58 -8.68
N ILE A 27 -2.42 -6.12 -9.38
CA ILE A 27 -1.50 -5.36 -10.23
C ILE A 27 -1.77 -5.72 -11.69
N THR A 28 -2.10 -4.72 -12.51
CA THR A 28 -2.27 -4.88 -13.96
C THR A 28 -0.98 -4.48 -14.66
N ILE A 29 -0.35 -5.40 -15.40
CA ILE A 29 0.75 -5.05 -16.32
C ILE A 29 0.13 -4.70 -17.68
N ALA A 30 0.10 -3.42 -18.01
CA ALA A 30 -0.42 -2.95 -19.28
C ALA A 30 0.59 -3.24 -20.41
N PRO A 31 0.15 -3.83 -21.53
CA PRO A 31 0.99 -4.00 -22.72
C PRO A 31 1.52 -2.65 -23.24
N ALA A 32 2.69 -2.71 -23.88
CA ALA A 32 3.28 -1.55 -24.54
C ALA A 32 2.28 -0.91 -25.52
N GLY A 33 2.20 0.42 -25.52
CA GLY A 33 1.26 1.16 -26.38
C GLY A 33 -0.22 1.08 -25.97
N THR A 34 -0.55 0.58 -24.78
CA THR A 34 -1.92 0.62 -24.25
C THR A 34 -2.47 2.05 -24.31
N LYS A 35 -3.63 2.21 -24.97
CA LYS A 35 -4.27 3.50 -25.12
C LYS A 35 -4.62 4.07 -23.74
N ARG A 36 -4.16 5.30 -23.48
CA ARG A 36 -4.55 6.04 -22.28
C ARG A 36 -5.88 6.75 -22.48
N VAL A 37 -6.69 6.79 -21.44
CA VAL A 37 -8.03 7.38 -21.43
C VAL A 37 -8.13 8.46 -20.34
N PRO A 38 -8.92 9.52 -20.54
CA PRO A 38 -9.18 10.48 -19.47
C PRO A 38 -9.97 9.81 -18.34
N VAL A 39 -9.69 10.24 -17.11
CA VAL A 39 -10.42 9.83 -15.91
C VAL A 39 -11.01 11.08 -15.27
N ARG A 40 -12.27 11.00 -14.80
CA ARG A 40 -12.88 12.07 -14.00
C ARG A 40 -12.67 11.77 -12.52
N PHE A 41 -12.20 12.75 -11.77
CA PHE A 41 -11.85 12.60 -10.36
C PHE A 41 -12.81 13.33 -9.43
N ASP A 42 -13.09 12.74 -8.26
CA ASP A 42 -13.79 13.44 -7.17
C ASP A 42 -12.82 14.40 -6.43
N TYR A 43 -11.60 13.92 -6.14
CA TYR A 43 -10.48 14.69 -5.59
C TYR A 43 -9.61 15.28 -6.72
N ASP A 44 -10.24 15.99 -7.65
CA ASP A 44 -9.62 16.47 -8.89
C ASP A 44 -8.46 17.45 -8.67
N ALA A 45 -8.49 18.26 -7.60
CA ALA A 45 -7.44 19.24 -7.30
C ALA A 45 -6.12 18.61 -6.81
N GLU A 46 -6.16 17.36 -6.35
CA GLU A 46 -5.00 16.60 -5.84
C GLU A 46 -4.70 15.37 -6.72
N SER A 47 -5.31 15.28 -7.90
CA SER A 47 -5.12 14.20 -8.86
C SER A 47 -4.30 14.65 -10.06
N ASP A 48 -3.50 13.73 -10.62
CA ASP A 48 -2.72 14.05 -11.82
C ASP A 48 -3.64 14.08 -13.04
N ARG A 49 -3.84 15.27 -13.63
CA ARG A 49 -4.72 15.47 -14.80
C ARG A 49 -4.07 15.02 -16.11
N ILE A 50 -3.76 13.73 -16.18
CA ILE A 50 -3.23 13.04 -17.36
C ILE A 50 -4.20 11.94 -17.81
N ALA A 51 -3.91 11.31 -18.95
CA ALA A 51 -4.63 10.11 -19.37
C ALA A 51 -4.00 8.86 -18.71
N TYR A 52 -4.84 7.90 -18.33
CA TYR A 52 -4.46 6.68 -17.62
C TYR A 52 -4.63 5.43 -18.50
N PRO A 53 -3.76 4.42 -18.43
CA PRO A 53 -3.85 3.18 -19.21
C PRO A 53 -4.92 2.20 -18.66
N LEU A 54 -6.12 2.70 -18.36
CA LEU A 54 -7.24 1.89 -17.86
C LEU A 54 -8.03 1.27 -19.01
N THR A 55 -8.31 -0.03 -18.91
CA THR A 55 -9.04 -0.82 -19.91
C THR A 55 -10.09 -1.71 -19.23
N ALA A 56 -11.01 -2.30 -20.00
CA ALA A 56 -11.96 -3.26 -19.45
C ALA A 56 -11.29 -4.50 -18.81
N ALA A 57 -10.01 -4.75 -19.09
CA ALA A 57 -9.22 -5.82 -18.48
C ALA A 57 -8.43 -5.36 -17.25
N THR A 58 -8.48 -4.07 -16.88
CA THR A 58 -7.81 -3.57 -15.68
C THR A 58 -8.43 -4.22 -14.45
N LEU A 59 -7.58 -4.83 -13.63
CA LEU A 59 -7.99 -5.47 -12.39
C LEU A 59 -8.30 -4.41 -11.33
N ILE A 60 -9.38 -4.64 -10.58
CA ILE A 60 -9.86 -3.77 -9.51
C ILE A 60 -9.89 -4.56 -8.21
N GLU A 61 -9.41 -3.97 -7.13
CA GLU A 61 -9.49 -4.55 -5.78
C GLU A 61 -10.94 -4.95 -5.41
N GLY A 62 -11.09 -6.17 -4.90
CA GLY A 62 -12.40 -6.77 -4.61
C GLY A 62 -13.23 -7.14 -5.86
N GLY A 63 -12.75 -6.81 -7.05
CA GLY A 63 -13.44 -7.02 -8.33
C GLY A 63 -14.16 -5.76 -8.83
N SER A 64 -14.52 -5.74 -10.12
CA SER A 64 -15.11 -4.58 -10.79
C SER A 64 -16.47 -4.12 -10.24
N ASN A 65 -17.17 -5.00 -9.52
CA ASN A 65 -18.47 -4.73 -8.89
C ASN A 65 -18.37 -4.60 -7.37
N SER A 66 -17.16 -4.51 -6.80
CA SER A 66 -16.99 -4.36 -5.35
C SER A 66 -17.53 -3.01 -4.87
N ASP A 67 -17.99 -2.96 -3.62
CA ASP A 67 -18.47 -1.74 -2.96
C ASP A 67 -17.38 -1.04 -2.13
N GLY A 68 -16.24 -1.71 -1.88
CA GLY A 68 -15.06 -1.18 -1.17
C GLY A 68 -14.22 -0.15 -1.94
N ASP A 69 -12.93 -0.11 -1.66
CA ASP A 69 -12.03 0.95 -2.11
C ASP A 69 -11.75 0.96 -3.62
N ARG A 70 -11.89 -0.18 -4.30
CA ARG A 70 -11.71 -0.30 -5.76
C ARG A 70 -10.39 0.31 -6.26
N HIS A 71 -9.29 0.03 -5.56
CA HIS A 71 -7.97 0.42 -6.05
C HIS A 71 -7.68 -0.25 -7.40
N ALA A 72 -7.11 0.51 -8.33
CA ALA A 72 -6.54 -0.01 -9.57
C ALA A 72 -5.06 0.37 -9.63
N ILE A 73 -4.18 -0.62 -9.79
CA ILE A 73 -2.75 -0.43 -10.01
C ILE A 73 -2.42 -0.88 -11.42
N VAL A 74 -1.86 0.02 -12.23
CA VAL A 74 -1.42 -0.29 -13.59
C VAL A 74 0.04 0.10 -13.77
N VAL A 75 0.85 -0.85 -14.22
CA VAL A 75 2.25 -0.64 -14.59
C VAL A 75 2.41 -0.81 -16.09
N THR A 76 3.04 0.15 -16.76
CA THR A 76 3.44 0.01 -18.17
C THR A 76 4.88 -0.52 -18.23
N ALA A 77 5.04 -1.74 -18.74
CA ALA A 77 6.34 -2.43 -18.69
C ALA A 77 7.41 -1.83 -19.62
N ASP A 78 6.99 -1.12 -20.68
CA ASP A 78 7.86 -0.47 -21.67
C ASP A 78 8.43 0.87 -21.19
N THR A 79 7.67 1.62 -20.40
CA THR A 79 8.06 2.96 -19.92
C THR A 79 8.37 3.03 -18.42
N CYS A 80 8.21 1.92 -17.69
CA CYS A 80 8.39 1.86 -16.24
C CYS A 80 7.58 2.93 -15.51
N GLU A 81 6.32 3.15 -15.91
CA GLU A 81 5.42 4.08 -15.25
C GLU A 81 4.39 3.31 -14.41
N LEU A 82 4.01 3.93 -13.30
CA LEU A 82 3.00 3.46 -12.36
C LEU A 82 1.84 4.43 -12.37
N PHE A 83 0.63 3.89 -12.54
CA PHE A 83 -0.62 4.62 -12.47
C PHE A 83 -1.49 3.97 -11.40
N GLU A 84 -1.96 4.74 -10.45
CA GLU A 84 -2.84 4.24 -9.39
C GLU A 84 -4.06 5.13 -9.26
N THR A 85 -5.22 4.51 -9.08
CA THR A 85 -6.48 5.20 -8.84
C THR A 85 -7.21 4.57 -7.66
N TYR A 86 -7.79 5.42 -6.81
CA TYR A 86 -8.72 5.02 -5.74
C TYR A 86 -10.16 5.17 -6.22
N ASP A 87 -11.07 4.36 -5.72
CA ASP A 87 -12.50 4.36 -6.05
C ASP A 87 -12.77 4.26 -7.57
N SER A 88 -12.05 3.36 -8.22
CA SER A 88 -12.06 3.25 -9.68
C SER A 88 -13.35 2.60 -10.18
N ARG A 89 -14.06 3.27 -11.11
CA ARG A 89 -15.28 2.74 -11.72
C ARG A 89 -15.24 2.90 -13.24
N GLN A 90 -15.49 1.81 -13.93
CA GLN A 90 -15.77 1.85 -15.37
C GLN A 90 -17.23 2.25 -15.59
N THR A 91 -17.46 3.24 -16.44
CA THR A 91 -18.78 3.71 -16.83
C THR A 91 -19.03 3.43 -18.32
N ALA A 92 -20.26 3.63 -18.78
CA ALA A 92 -20.60 3.50 -20.20
C ALA A 92 -19.81 4.44 -21.14
N THR A 93 -19.25 5.54 -20.61
CA THR A 93 -18.59 6.59 -21.42
C THR A 93 -17.11 6.79 -21.09
N GLY A 94 -16.54 6.01 -20.18
CA GLY A 94 -15.15 6.17 -19.74
C GLY A 94 -14.93 5.72 -18.30
N TRP A 95 -14.01 6.38 -17.60
CA TRP A 95 -13.64 6.04 -16.22
C TRP A 95 -13.87 7.21 -15.27
N THR A 96 -14.32 6.87 -14.07
CA THR A 96 -14.34 7.77 -12.90
C THR A 96 -13.49 7.16 -11.79
N ALA A 97 -12.89 7.99 -10.95
CA ALA A 97 -12.15 7.56 -9.78
C ALA A 97 -12.30 8.62 -8.67
N GLY A 98 -12.05 8.25 -7.43
CA GLY A 98 -11.93 9.21 -6.35
C GLY A 98 -10.69 10.09 -6.57
N SER A 99 -9.52 9.46 -6.69
CA SER A 99 -8.25 10.14 -6.97
C SER A 99 -7.40 9.37 -7.98
N GLY A 100 -6.42 10.05 -8.57
CA GLY A 100 -5.45 9.44 -9.48
C GLY A 100 -4.05 10.01 -9.30
N ALA A 101 -3.06 9.12 -9.42
CA ALA A 101 -1.66 9.45 -9.25
C ALA A 101 -0.77 8.69 -10.24
N HIS A 102 0.31 9.34 -10.67
CA HIS A 102 1.29 8.81 -11.60
C HIS A 102 2.70 8.97 -11.06
N TRP A 103 3.52 7.93 -11.27
CA TRP A 103 4.93 7.94 -10.92
C TRP A 103 5.77 7.29 -12.01
N SER A 104 7.02 7.71 -12.11
CA SER A 104 8.07 6.93 -12.76
C SER A 104 8.68 5.98 -11.74
N LEU A 105 8.70 4.68 -12.04
CA LEU A 105 9.36 3.66 -11.20
C LEU A 105 10.89 3.74 -11.24
N ALA A 106 11.45 4.62 -12.08
CA ALA A 106 12.88 4.93 -12.14
C ALA A 106 13.27 6.15 -11.28
N SER A 107 12.33 6.68 -10.47
CA SER A 107 12.51 7.91 -9.72
C SER A 107 12.04 7.77 -8.29
N ASP A 108 12.73 8.47 -7.38
CA ASP A 108 12.34 8.63 -5.99
C ASP A 108 11.57 9.93 -5.74
N VAL A 109 11.08 10.63 -6.77
CA VAL A 109 10.34 11.89 -6.58
C VAL A 109 9.00 11.61 -5.90
N LEU A 110 8.72 12.35 -4.82
CA LEU A 110 7.44 12.28 -4.11
C LEU A 110 6.41 13.23 -4.74
N ARG A 111 5.11 12.99 -4.44
CA ARG A 111 4.04 13.90 -4.83
C ARG A 111 4.23 15.30 -4.20
N PRO A 112 3.63 16.36 -4.78
CA PRO A 112 3.59 17.67 -4.14
C PRO A 112 3.12 17.58 -2.70
N ALA A 113 3.70 18.40 -1.82
CA ALA A 113 3.27 18.45 -0.42
C ALA A 113 1.79 18.85 -0.34
N GLY A 114 1.02 18.13 0.47
CA GLY A 114 -0.41 18.32 0.65
C GLY A 114 -1.28 17.60 -0.38
N TRP A 115 -0.73 16.84 -1.32
CA TRP A 115 -1.52 16.08 -2.30
C TRP A 115 -1.69 14.62 -1.88
N THR A 116 -2.93 14.15 -1.81
CA THR A 116 -3.27 12.72 -1.66
C THR A 116 -2.79 11.89 -2.85
N SER A 117 -3.04 10.58 -2.85
CA SER A 117 -2.90 9.69 -4.01
C SER A 117 -4.03 8.67 -4.00
N ALA A 118 -3.83 7.51 -4.63
CA ALA A 118 -4.68 6.35 -4.34
C ALA A 118 -4.47 5.81 -2.91
N ASP A 119 -3.44 6.27 -2.21
CA ASP A 119 -3.13 6.02 -0.80
C ASP A 119 -3.31 7.33 -0.01
N ALA A 120 -4.03 7.32 1.11
CA ALA A 120 -4.35 8.59 1.79
C ALA A 120 -3.12 9.39 2.26
N ALA A 121 -1.97 8.75 2.50
CA ALA A 121 -0.71 9.40 2.83
C ALA A 121 -0.05 10.15 1.64
N GLY A 122 -0.59 10.05 0.42
CA GLY A 122 0.02 10.60 -0.79
C GLY A 122 1.22 9.79 -1.29
N LEU A 123 1.31 8.52 -0.88
CA LEU A 123 2.36 7.57 -1.26
C LEU A 123 1.92 6.71 -2.45
N PRO A 124 2.84 6.12 -3.23
CA PRO A 124 2.49 5.05 -4.16
C PRO A 124 2.19 3.75 -3.38
N ILE A 125 1.12 3.05 -3.76
CA ILE A 125 0.68 1.79 -3.14
C ILE A 125 1.65 0.65 -3.51
N LEU A 126 1.96 0.49 -4.80
CA LEU A 126 2.73 -0.65 -5.33
C LEU A 126 4.07 -0.86 -4.60
N PRO A 127 4.91 0.16 -4.34
CA PRO A 127 6.16 -0.02 -3.60
C PRO A 127 5.98 -0.42 -2.13
N GLY A 128 4.78 -0.31 -1.58
CA GLY A 128 4.42 -0.72 -0.23
C GLY A 128 3.73 -2.09 -0.14
N LEU A 129 3.36 -2.71 -1.26
CA LEU A 129 2.67 -4.01 -1.27
C LEU A 129 3.64 -5.17 -1.16
N LEU A 130 3.36 -6.10 -0.24
CA LEU A 130 4.00 -7.42 -0.31
C LEU A 130 3.61 -8.13 -1.60
N ARG A 131 4.58 -8.70 -2.31
CA ARG A 131 4.30 -9.52 -3.50
C ARG A 131 4.68 -10.97 -3.27
N TRP A 132 3.79 -11.88 -3.66
CA TRP A 132 4.06 -13.31 -3.48
C TRP A 132 5.32 -13.76 -4.24
N SER A 133 5.58 -13.14 -5.39
CA SER A 133 6.79 -13.37 -6.18
C SER A 133 8.09 -13.07 -5.43
N GLU A 134 8.12 -12.00 -4.62
CA GLU A 134 9.28 -11.63 -3.80
C GLU A 134 9.49 -12.61 -2.64
N VAL A 135 8.40 -13.01 -1.99
CA VAL A 135 8.45 -14.00 -0.91
C VAL A 135 8.98 -15.34 -1.42
N LYS A 136 8.54 -15.78 -2.62
CA LYS A 136 9.09 -16.96 -3.29
C LYS A 136 10.56 -16.80 -3.69
N ALA A 137 10.98 -15.60 -4.06
CA ALA A 137 12.37 -15.29 -4.37
C ALA A 137 13.26 -15.22 -3.11
N GLY A 138 12.67 -15.21 -1.92
CA GLY A 138 13.37 -15.33 -0.64
C GLY A 138 13.73 -14.00 0.02
N ALA A 139 13.33 -12.86 -0.55
CA ALA A 139 13.60 -11.55 0.02
C ALA A 139 12.57 -10.50 -0.42
N VAL A 140 12.19 -9.63 0.52
CA VAL A 140 11.40 -8.42 0.30
C VAL A 140 12.27 -7.23 0.69
N HIS A 141 12.46 -6.28 -0.22
CA HIS A 141 13.46 -5.21 -0.12
C HIS A 141 12.87 -3.81 0.10
N HIS A 142 11.67 -3.74 0.65
CA HIS A 142 10.95 -2.48 0.86
C HIS A 142 10.14 -2.52 2.15
N ALA A 143 9.68 -1.34 2.57
CA ALA A 143 8.74 -1.22 3.67
C ALA A 143 7.35 -1.67 3.23
N ILE A 144 6.55 -2.14 4.18
CA ILE A 144 5.23 -2.69 3.90
C ILE A 144 4.17 -1.68 4.36
N ARG A 145 3.24 -1.30 3.48
CA ARG A 145 2.17 -0.38 3.85
C ARG A 145 1.20 -1.05 4.81
N PHE A 146 0.66 -0.27 5.75
CA PHE A 146 -0.39 -0.72 6.65
C PHE A 146 -1.32 0.43 7.03
N THR A 147 -2.45 0.09 7.63
CA THR A 147 -3.49 1.04 8.00
C THR A 147 -3.79 1.08 9.49
N THR A 148 -4.42 2.18 9.92
CA THR A 148 -4.99 2.29 11.26
C THR A 148 -6.29 3.08 11.29
N SER A 149 -7.14 2.86 12.29
CA SER A 149 -8.49 3.45 12.29
C SER A 149 -8.54 4.95 12.51
N ARG A 150 -7.47 5.53 13.08
CA ARG A 150 -7.34 6.96 13.33
C ARG A 150 -5.90 7.40 13.26
N THR A 151 -5.67 8.43 12.45
CA THR A 151 -4.39 9.12 12.30
C THR A 151 -4.51 10.57 12.76
N ALA A 152 -3.40 11.20 13.10
CA ALA A 152 -3.37 12.62 13.43
C ALA A 152 -3.61 13.47 12.17
N ALA A 153 -4.07 14.72 12.34
CA ALA A 153 -4.13 15.71 11.27
C ALA A 153 -2.72 16.24 10.90
N ALA A 154 -1.80 15.31 10.62
CA ALA A 154 -0.40 15.54 10.34
C ALA A 154 0.20 14.36 9.58
N TYR A 155 1.28 14.62 8.85
CA TYR A 155 2.08 13.61 8.17
C TYR A 155 3.57 13.87 8.41
N VAL A 156 4.37 12.82 8.28
CA VAL A 156 5.84 12.86 8.34
C VAL A 156 6.43 12.16 7.13
N TRP A 157 7.66 12.51 6.76
CA TRP A 157 8.35 11.91 5.62
C TRP A 157 8.36 10.36 5.72
N PRO A 158 8.10 9.64 4.61
CA PRO A 158 7.94 10.13 3.23
C PRO A 158 6.50 10.52 2.83
N ALA A 159 5.51 10.46 3.72
CA ALA A 159 4.15 10.85 3.39
C ALA A 159 4.07 12.33 2.97
N ARG A 160 3.11 12.62 2.10
CA ARG A 160 2.86 13.95 1.53
C ARG A 160 1.51 14.52 1.94
N HIS A 161 0.64 13.68 2.48
CA HIS A 161 -0.73 14.03 2.81
C HIS A 161 -1.19 13.33 4.08
N GLN A 162 -2.31 13.80 4.63
CA GLN A 162 -2.93 13.28 5.85
C GLN A 162 -4.44 13.15 5.63
N ALA A 163 -5.06 12.15 6.24
CA ALA A 163 -6.53 12.00 6.26
C ALA A 163 -7.06 11.90 7.70
N GLY A 164 -6.31 12.43 8.66
CA GLY A 164 -6.52 12.22 10.08
C GLY A 164 -7.31 13.33 10.75
N SER A 165 -7.54 13.14 12.05
CA SER A 165 -8.10 14.15 12.93
C SER A 165 -7.39 14.12 14.30
N GLY A 166 -7.39 15.24 15.01
CA GLY A 166 -6.71 15.33 16.31
C GLY A 166 -5.18 15.48 16.19
N SER A 167 -4.48 15.27 17.31
CA SER A 167 -3.05 15.59 17.44
C SER A 167 -2.13 14.38 17.45
N VAL A 168 -0.85 14.61 17.15
CA VAL A 168 0.22 13.60 17.18
C VAL A 168 0.48 12.98 18.55
N ALA A 169 -0.03 13.60 19.63
CA ALA A 169 0.03 13.04 20.97
C ALA A 169 -0.93 11.85 21.15
N SER A 170 -2.03 11.82 20.40
CA SER A 170 -3.09 10.81 20.52
C SER A 170 -3.04 9.76 19.41
N TYR A 171 -2.59 10.15 18.22
CA TYR A 171 -2.60 9.31 17.03
C TYR A 171 -1.28 9.47 16.25
N PRO A 172 -0.79 8.40 15.62
CA PRO A 172 0.37 8.52 14.74
C PRO A 172 0.04 9.37 13.50
N PRO A 173 0.99 10.17 13.00
CA PRO A 173 0.85 10.86 11.72
C PRO A 173 0.98 9.86 10.55
N MET A 174 0.39 10.19 9.39
CA MET A 174 0.67 9.45 8.15
C MET A 174 2.18 9.44 7.85
N GLY A 175 2.68 8.36 7.26
CA GLY A 175 4.10 8.14 6.99
C GLY A 175 4.92 7.65 8.19
N ALA A 176 4.34 7.61 9.40
CA ALA A 176 5.01 7.05 10.58
C ALA A 176 5.43 5.60 10.33
N ARG A 177 6.68 5.27 10.73
CA ARG A 177 7.24 3.93 10.57
C ARG A 177 7.22 3.13 11.86
N PHE A 178 6.89 1.86 11.73
CA PHE A 178 6.88 0.89 12.82
C PHE A 178 7.66 -0.35 12.40
N ARG A 179 8.73 -0.68 13.11
CA ARG A 179 9.60 -1.80 12.75
C ARG A 179 9.42 -2.95 13.73
N LEU A 180 9.46 -4.18 13.23
CA LEU A 180 9.46 -5.35 14.09
C LEU A 180 10.76 -5.37 14.89
N LYS A 181 10.66 -5.55 16.21
CA LYS A 181 11.85 -5.57 17.08
C LYS A 181 12.84 -6.62 16.61
N ALA A 182 14.13 -6.27 16.62
CA ALA A 182 15.21 -7.19 16.26
C ALA A 182 15.23 -8.44 17.17
N SER A 183 14.75 -8.30 18.41
CA SER A 183 14.64 -9.40 19.38
C SER A 183 13.45 -10.33 19.17
N PHE A 184 12.55 -10.02 18.22
CA PHE A 184 11.42 -10.91 17.92
C PHE A 184 11.93 -12.23 17.36
N ALA A 185 11.48 -13.34 17.92
CA ALA A 185 11.94 -14.67 17.55
C ALA A 185 11.33 -15.12 16.21
N LEU A 186 12.19 -15.38 15.24
CA LEU A 186 11.85 -15.97 13.95
C LEU A 186 11.74 -17.51 13.97
N PRO A 187 12.53 -18.26 14.79
CA PRO A 187 12.38 -19.71 14.88
C PRO A 187 10.95 -20.09 15.29
N GLY A 188 10.29 -20.95 14.49
CA GLY A 188 8.88 -21.34 14.68
C GLY A 188 7.93 -20.83 13.59
N PHE A 189 8.38 -19.88 12.77
CA PHE A 189 7.69 -19.47 11.54
C PHE A 189 8.24 -20.23 10.33
N SER A 190 7.39 -20.45 9.32
CA SER A 190 7.80 -21.01 8.03
C SER A 190 8.88 -20.16 7.34
N SER A 191 9.60 -20.75 6.38
CA SER A 191 10.62 -20.01 5.61
C SER A 191 10.02 -18.77 4.93
N SER A 192 8.84 -18.90 4.32
CA SER A 192 8.12 -17.78 3.69
C SER A 192 7.73 -16.70 4.70
N ALA A 193 7.23 -17.07 5.88
CA ALA A 193 6.93 -16.11 6.94
C ALA A 193 8.20 -15.39 7.42
N GLN A 194 9.32 -16.10 7.56
CA GLN A 194 10.60 -15.50 7.95
C GLN A 194 11.10 -14.47 6.93
N VAL A 195 10.82 -14.64 5.62
CA VAL A 195 11.15 -13.62 4.61
C VAL A 195 10.44 -12.30 4.91
N ILE A 196 9.13 -12.36 5.17
CA ILE A 196 8.32 -11.19 5.50
C ILE A 196 8.76 -10.58 6.85
N LEU A 197 8.99 -11.41 7.86
CA LEU A 197 9.43 -10.95 9.19
C LEU A 197 10.79 -10.23 9.12
N ARG A 198 11.75 -10.73 8.32
CA ARG A 198 13.03 -10.04 8.10
C ARG A 198 12.85 -8.70 7.41
N ALA A 199 11.92 -8.58 6.46
CA ALA A 199 11.58 -7.30 5.85
C ALA A 199 10.96 -6.34 6.86
N MET A 200 10.04 -6.82 7.72
CA MET A 200 9.48 -6.03 8.82
C MET A 200 10.53 -5.62 9.87
N GLN A 201 11.59 -6.42 10.08
CA GLN A 201 12.72 -6.07 10.94
C GLN A 201 13.68 -5.06 10.29
N THR A 202 13.79 -5.07 8.96
CA THR A 202 14.77 -4.24 8.24
C THR A 202 14.16 -2.92 7.81
N TYR A 203 13.05 -2.97 7.06
CA TYR A 203 12.41 -1.83 6.43
C TYR A 203 11.18 -1.31 7.21
N GLY A 204 10.58 -2.19 8.01
CA GLY A 204 9.40 -1.87 8.83
C GLY A 204 8.10 -1.74 8.03
N LEU A 205 7.07 -1.33 8.75
CA LEU A 205 5.78 -0.94 8.22
C LEU A 205 5.72 0.59 8.09
N ILE A 206 5.00 1.08 7.08
CA ILE A 206 4.71 2.50 6.90
C ILE A 206 3.22 2.74 6.95
N LEU A 207 2.80 3.65 7.84
CA LEU A 207 1.40 4.02 7.99
C LEU A 207 0.96 4.85 6.80
N ALA A 208 0.11 4.26 5.95
CA ALA A 208 -0.22 4.84 4.66
C ALA A 208 -1.68 5.29 4.57
N ASP A 209 -2.59 4.59 5.26
CA ASP A 209 -4.02 4.89 5.16
C ASP A 209 -4.79 4.76 6.48
N ASN A 210 -6.00 5.33 6.48
CA ASN A 210 -7.01 5.03 7.47
C ASN A 210 -7.75 3.75 7.08
N GLY A 211 -7.87 2.82 8.02
CA GLY A 211 -8.53 1.55 7.79
C GLY A 211 -8.60 0.72 9.05
N SER A 212 -8.66 -0.60 8.93
CA SER A 212 -8.62 -1.46 10.10
C SER A 212 -7.22 -1.50 10.73
N PRO A 213 -7.09 -1.37 12.06
CA PRO A 213 -5.78 -1.24 12.71
C PRO A 213 -4.92 -2.49 12.55
N TRP A 214 -3.68 -2.27 12.08
CA TRP A 214 -2.66 -3.30 11.84
C TRP A 214 -2.94 -4.21 10.64
N PHE A 215 -3.79 -3.75 9.72
CA PHE A 215 -3.96 -4.40 8.42
C PHE A 215 -2.81 -3.99 7.53
N PHE A 216 -1.98 -4.95 7.12
CA PHE A 216 -0.86 -4.74 6.21
C PHE A 216 -1.13 -5.46 4.89
N GLN A 217 -0.79 -4.82 3.79
CA GLN A 217 -1.35 -5.16 2.48
C GLN A 217 -0.34 -5.86 1.57
N GLY A 218 -0.88 -6.67 0.66
CA GLY A 218 -0.14 -7.40 -0.36
C GLY A 218 -0.90 -7.43 -1.68
N ASP A 219 -0.27 -8.02 -2.70
CA ASP A 219 -0.89 -8.25 -3.99
C ASP A 219 -1.99 -9.32 -3.92
N ALA A 220 -2.97 -9.23 -4.83
CA ALA A 220 -4.06 -10.20 -4.95
C ALA A 220 -3.63 -11.51 -5.65
N ASP A 221 -2.44 -12.04 -5.33
CA ASP A 221 -1.92 -13.27 -5.94
C ASP A 221 -2.64 -14.52 -5.36
N PRO A 222 -3.28 -15.38 -6.19
CA PRO A 222 -3.97 -16.57 -5.70
C PRO A 222 -3.04 -17.63 -5.09
N GLY A 223 -1.72 -17.48 -5.26
CA GLY A 223 -0.69 -18.35 -4.75
C GLY A 223 -0.33 -18.14 -3.28
N TRP A 224 -0.85 -17.09 -2.62
CA TRP A 224 -0.67 -16.88 -1.19
C TRP A 224 -1.22 -18.06 -0.37
N PRO A 225 -0.37 -18.83 0.35
CA PRO A 225 -0.84 -20.01 1.07
C PRO A 225 -1.70 -19.64 2.28
N PRO A 226 -2.88 -20.26 2.49
CA PRO A 226 -3.70 -20.00 3.68
C PRO A 226 -2.95 -20.22 5.01
N SER A 227 -2.03 -21.19 5.06
CA SER A 227 -1.19 -21.48 6.22
C SER A 227 -0.25 -20.32 6.55
N LEU A 228 0.36 -19.69 5.54
CA LEU A 228 1.21 -18.52 5.71
C LEU A 228 0.40 -17.34 6.27
N ILE A 229 -0.80 -17.09 5.72
CA ILE A 229 -1.70 -16.04 6.24
C ILE A 229 -2.04 -16.29 7.71
N ALA A 230 -2.33 -17.55 8.09
CA ALA A 230 -2.61 -17.93 9.47
C ALA A 230 -1.40 -17.77 10.41
N GLU A 231 -0.17 -17.98 9.94
CA GLU A 231 1.04 -17.72 10.71
C GLU A 231 1.22 -16.22 10.99
N LEU A 232 1.07 -15.38 9.97
CA LEU A 232 1.27 -13.93 10.08
C LEU A 232 0.25 -13.26 11.04
N LYS A 233 -0.97 -13.82 11.14
CA LYS A 233 -2.00 -13.37 12.11
C LYS A 233 -1.61 -13.54 13.58
N LYS A 234 -0.55 -14.30 13.89
CA LYS A 234 -0.06 -14.54 15.27
C LYS A 234 0.89 -13.46 15.77
N ILE A 235 1.37 -12.59 14.89
CA ILE A 235 2.38 -11.58 15.23
C ILE A 235 1.71 -10.48 16.07
N PRO A 236 2.12 -10.25 17.33
CA PRO A 236 1.49 -9.23 18.15
C PRO A 236 1.96 -7.83 17.73
N ALA A 237 1.04 -6.88 17.70
CA ALA A 237 1.34 -5.51 17.32
C ALA A 237 2.33 -4.83 18.29
N ASN A 238 2.35 -5.24 19.57
CA ASN A 238 3.33 -4.75 20.54
C ASN A 238 4.77 -5.27 20.31
N ALA A 239 4.99 -6.18 19.35
CA ALA A 239 6.33 -6.54 18.89
C ALA A 239 6.95 -5.47 17.99
N PHE A 240 6.18 -4.46 17.58
CA PHE A 240 6.67 -3.34 16.80
C PHE A 240 7.09 -2.15 17.69
N GLU A 241 8.01 -1.36 17.19
CA GLU A 241 8.48 -0.11 17.79
C GLU A 241 8.39 1.03 16.77
N ALA A 242 8.06 2.24 17.22
CA ALA A 242 8.10 3.41 16.36
C ALA A 242 9.55 3.75 16.01
N VAL A 243 9.78 4.16 14.76
CA VAL A 243 11.11 4.51 14.25
C VAL A 243 11.17 6.00 13.97
N ASP A 244 12.19 6.67 14.49
CA ASP A 244 12.55 8.01 14.04
C ASP A 244 13.23 7.91 12.66
N THR A 245 12.57 8.46 11.65
CA THR A 245 13.01 8.42 10.25
C THR A 245 13.78 9.66 9.82
N SER A 246 14.00 10.64 10.71
CA SER A 246 14.66 11.91 10.38
C SER A 246 16.06 11.72 9.81
N SER A 247 16.80 10.73 10.30
CA SER A 247 18.15 10.39 9.81
C SER A 247 18.16 9.66 8.46
N LEU A 248 17.04 9.05 8.07
CA LEU A 248 16.90 8.32 6.81
C LEU A 248 16.58 9.27 5.64
N MET A 249 15.91 10.40 5.91
CA MET A 249 15.50 11.37 4.90
C MET A 249 16.71 12.04 4.25
N MET A 250 16.91 11.79 2.95
CA MET A 250 17.96 12.48 2.19
C MET A 250 17.49 13.86 1.69
N SER A 251 16.22 13.98 1.33
CA SER A 251 15.56 15.22 0.89
C SER A 251 14.07 15.14 1.22
N ALA A 252 13.46 16.27 1.54
CA ALA A 252 12.04 16.33 1.89
C ALA A 252 11.12 15.95 0.71
N ASP A 253 11.57 16.16 -0.53
CA ASP A 253 10.77 15.92 -1.74
C ASP A 253 11.14 14.63 -2.48
N SER A 254 11.93 13.75 -1.83
CA SER A 254 12.33 12.47 -2.38
C SER A 254 12.14 11.33 -1.37
N GLY A 255 11.63 10.19 -1.85
CA GLY A 255 11.50 8.95 -1.08
C GLY A 255 12.82 8.24 -0.84
N ARG A 256 13.92 8.73 -1.41
CA ARG A 256 15.25 8.13 -1.28
C ARG A 256 15.73 8.17 0.16
N SER A 257 16.15 7.02 0.68
CA SER A 257 16.66 6.87 2.05
C SER A 257 18.15 6.53 2.08
N ARG A 258 18.81 6.86 3.20
CA ARG A 258 20.18 6.41 3.51
C ARG A 258 20.24 4.93 3.88
#